data_AF-A0A7J6CWR8-F1
#
_entry.id   AF-A0A7J6CWR8-F1
#
_cell.length_a   1.000
_cell.length_b   1.000
_cell.length_c   1.000
_cell.angle_alpha   90.00
_cell.angle_beta   90.00
_cell.angle_gamma   90.00
#
_symmetry.space_group_name_H-M   'P 1'
#
loop_
_entity.id
_entity.type
_entity.pdbx_description
1 polymer ?
#
loop_
_entity_poly.entity_id
_entity_poly.type
_entity_poly.pdbx_seq_one_letter_code
_entity_poly.pdbx_strand_id
1 'polypeptide(L)'
;MQQSGAFGAARAGGAFEPLAFIQQPHTGLRIVSWLFSLVIFGCIANEGYVNRPDEVEQFCVFNRNQNACNYAVSMGSLAFLSCMAFLALDAYFPQISSVKERKRAVLADVGTSAFWSFVWFVGFCFLANQWQVAKPEDNPLRSGGDAARAAITFSFFSIFTWAVQAVLAFRRYKLGVDSVLFSQDYIDPSQDAVPYSSYSGGDAPESPGGTGFYQQDGDGVFDGSAGYQRQEH
;
A
#
# COMPACT_ATOMS: atom_id res chain seq x y z
N MET A 1 -13.22 13.46 -22.12
CA MET A 1 -11.84 13.01 -21.78
C MET A 1 -11.47 13.69 -20.47
N GLN A 2 -11.43 12.97 -19.36
CA GLN A 2 -11.01 13.52 -18.06
C GLN A 2 -9.63 12.92 -17.76
N GLN A 3 -8.59 13.75 -17.79
CA GLN A 3 -7.25 13.34 -17.38
C GLN A 3 -7.23 13.22 -15.85
N SER A 4 -7.30 11.99 -15.34
CA SER A 4 -7.03 11.69 -13.94
C SER A 4 -5.53 11.72 -13.69
N GLY A 5 -5.04 12.78 -13.04
CA GLY A 5 -3.74 12.75 -12.37
C GLY A 5 -3.76 11.77 -11.19
N ALA A 6 -2.64 11.10 -10.93
CA ALA A 6 -2.51 10.08 -9.88
C ALA A 6 -2.82 10.57 -8.45
N PHE A 7 -2.87 11.89 -8.23
CA PHE A 7 -3.37 12.52 -7.00
C PHE A 7 -4.53 13.53 -7.21
N GLY A 8 -5.08 13.63 -8.42
CA GLY A 8 -6.26 14.46 -8.70
C GLY A 8 -7.50 13.82 -8.10
N ALA A 9 -8.07 14.45 -7.07
CA ALA A 9 -9.24 13.95 -6.37
C ALA A 9 -10.50 14.11 -7.23
N ALA A 10 -10.88 13.05 -7.95
CA ALA A 10 -12.26 12.81 -8.35
C ALA A 10 -12.75 11.56 -7.59
N ARG A 11 -13.90 11.69 -6.93
CA ARG A 11 -14.57 10.59 -6.22
C ARG A 11 -15.07 9.59 -7.28
N ALA A 12 -14.41 8.45 -7.44
CA ALA A 12 -14.88 7.39 -8.33
C ALA A 12 -16.07 6.66 -7.65
N GLY A 13 -17.29 7.17 -7.86
CA GLY A 13 -18.55 6.54 -7.46
C GLY A 13 -18.97 5.38 -8.37
N GLY A 14 -18.03 4.55 -8.81
CA GLY A 14 -18.30 3.35 -9.62
C GLY A 14 -18.42 2.10 -8.74
N ALA A 15 -19.18 1.10 -9.20
CA ALA A 15 -19.25 -0.21 -8.55
C ALA A 15 -17.84 -0.85 -8.49
N PHE A 16 -17.51 -1.51 -7.38
CA PHE A 16 -16.25 -2.25 -7.26
C PHE A 16 -16.26 -3.41 -8.27
N GLU A 17 -15.37 -3.38 -9.26
CA GLU A 17 -15.18 -4.48 -10.22
C GLU A 17 -13.97 -5.33 -9.79
N PRO A 18 -14.20 -6.54 -9.22
CA PRO A 18 -13.11 -7.37 -8.68
C PRO A 18 -12.09 -7.79 -9.75
N LEU A 19 -12.55 -7.99 -10.99
CA LEU A 19 -11.69 -8.42 -12.09
C LEU A 19 -10.69 -7.33 -12.50
N ALA A 20 -11.14 -6.09 -12.60
CA ALA A 20 -10.27 -4.95 -12.90
C ALA A 20 -9.25 -4.70 -11.77
N PHE A 21 -9.63 -4.94 -10.51
CA PHE A 21 -8.73 -4.84 -9.36
C PHE A 21 -7.60 -5.88 -9.42
N ILE A 22 -7.92 -7.14 -9.72
CA ILE A 22 -6.94 -8.23 -9.84
C ILE A 22 -6.02 -8.03 -11.06
N GLN A 23 -6.53 -7.44 -12.15
CA GLN A 23 -5.75 -7.17 -13.36
C GLN A 23 -4.70 -6.06 -13.18
N GLN A 24 -4.76 -5.27 -12.10
CA GLN A 24 -3.70 -4.31 -11.82
C GLN A 24 -2.39 -5.06 -11.53
N PRO A 25 -1.31 -4.79 -12.27
CA PRO A 25 -0.07 -5.57 -12.15
C PRO A 25 0.52 -5.52 -10.74
N HIS A 26 0.34 -4.40 -10.04
CA HIS A 26 0.75 -4.23 -8.65
C HIS A 26 -0.04 -5.12 -7.68
N THR A 27 -1.37 -5.14 -7.80
CA THR A 27 -2.27 -5.97 -6.98
C THR A 27 -2.04 -7.46 -7.26
N GLY A 28 -1.89 -7.85 -8.52
CA GLY A 28 -1.55 -9.23 -8.90
C GLY A 28 -0.26 -9.72 -8.25
N LEU A 29 0.81 -8.92 -8.30
CA LEU A 29 2.07 -9.22 -7.61
C LEU A 29 1.88 -9.37 -6.10
N ARG A 30 1.02 -8.55 -5.49
CA ARG A 30 0.72 -8.62 -4.06
C ARG A 30 -0.03 -9.90 -3.69
N ILE A 31 -0.95 -10.36 -4.52
CA ILE A 31 -1.63 -11.67 -4.36
C ILE A 31 -0.60 -12.80 -4.47
N VAL A 32 0.36 -12.72 -5.41
CA VAL A 32 1.43 -13.72 -5.52
C VAL A 32 2.30 -13.75 -4.26
N SER A 33 2.75 -12.59 -3.75
CA SER A 33 3.52 -12.50 -2.49
C SER A 33 2.74 -13.03 -1.27
N TRP A 34 1.42 -12.81 -1.25
CA TRP A 34 0.52 -13.35 -0.24
C TRP A 34 0.45 -14.89 -0.28
N LEU A 35 0.29 -15.47 -1.47
CA LEU A 35 0.30 -16.93 -1.66
C LEU A 35 1.65 -17.55 -1.31
N PHE A 36 2.77 -16.92 -1.68
CA PHE A 36 4.09 -17.41 -1.30
C PHE A 36 4.26 -17.44 0.21
N SER A 37 3.84 -16.38 0.90
CA SER A 37 3.88 -16.32 2.37
C SER A 37 3.05 -17.44 3.00
N LEU A 38 1.84 -17.68 2.47
CA LEU A 38 0.95 -18.78 2.88
C LEU A 38 1.62 -20.15 2.76
N VAL A 39 2.25 -20.43 1.62
CA VAL A 39 2.95 -21.70 1.40
C VAL A 39 4.12 -21.86 2.37
N ILE A 40 4.92 -20.81 2.59
CA ILE A 40 6.11 -20.88 3.46
C ILE A 40 5.73 -21.21 4.89
N PHE A 41 4.86 -20.43 5.54
CA PHE A 41 4.50 -20.73 6.94
C PHE A 41 3.60 -21.96 7.03
N GLY A 42 2.70 -22.17 6.07
CA GLY A 42 1.74 -23.28 6.10
C GLY A 42 2.41 -24.64 6.00
N CYS A 43 3.34 -24.82 5.06
CA CYS A 43 4.08 -26.07 4.93
C CYS A 43 4.93 -26.36 6.17
N ILE A 44 5.62 -25.36 6.73
CA ILE A 44 6.47 -25.55 7.91
C ILE A 44 5.64 -25.77 9.19
N ALA A 45 4.52 -25.07 9.37
CA ALA A 45 3.67 -25.26 10.53
C ALA A 45 3.04 -26.67 10.58
N ASN A 46 2.74 -27.25 9.41
CA ASN A 46 2.11 -28.58 9.31
C ASN A 46 3.11 -29.73 9.32
N GLU A 47 4.20 -29.61 8.54
CA GLU A 47 5.12 -30.72 8.26
C GLU A 47 6.59 -30.40 8.58
N GLY A 48 6.87 -29.20 9.11
CA GLY A 48 8.24 -28.76 9.41
C GLY A 48 8.84 -29.38 10.68
N TYR A 49 8.04 -30.06 11.51
CA TYR A 49 8.48 -30.71 12.74
C TYR A 49 8.41 -32.22 12.60
N VAL A 50 9.58 -32.87 12.68
CA VAL A 50 9.75 -34.30 12.43
C VAL A 50 10.49 -34.96 13.58
N ASN A 51 10.13 -36.19 13.91
CA ASN A 51 10.82 -37.02 14.89
C ASN A 51 11.52 -38.19 14.20
N ARG A 52 12.57 -38.72 14.83
CA ARG A 52 13.13 -40.01 14.42
C ARG A 52 12.21 -41.14 14.87
N PRO A 53 12.28 -42.34 14.26
CA PRO A 53 11.42 -43.48 14.65
C PRO A 53 11.61 -43.91 16.12
N ASP A 54 12.78 -43.67 16.69
CA ASP A 54 13.20 -43.99 18.06
C ASP A 54 13.01 -42.83 19.05
N GLU A 55 12.59 -41.65 18.58
CA GLU A 55 12.39 -40.44 19.39
C GLU A 55 10.92 -40.02 19.39
N VAL A 56 10.38 -39.63 20.56
CA VAL A 56 9.01 -39.11 20.67
C VAL A 56 8.96 -37.59 20.39
N GLU A 57 10.04 -36.88 20.69
CA GLU A 57 10.13 -35.43 20.51
C GLU A 57 10.31 -35.06 19.04
N GLN A 58 9.59 -34.02 18.61
CA GLN A 58 9.70 -33.49 17.25
C GLN A 58 10.70 -32.33 17.19
N PHE A 59 11.51 -32.32 16.15
CA PHE A 59 12.51 -31.31 15.89
C PHE A 59 12.28 -30.66 14.54
N CYS A 60 12.72 -29.41 14.40
CA CYS A 60 12.65 -28.71 13.13
C CYS A 60 13.42 -29.47 12.03
N VAL A 61 12.80 -29.61 10.86
CA VAL A 61 13.37 -30.27 9.68
C VAL A 61 14.67 -29.61 9.19
N PHE A 62 14.88 -28.33 9.53
CA PHE A 62 16.10 -27.58 9.26
C PHE A 62 17.15 -27.84 10.35
N ASN A 63 17.96 -28.88 10.19
CA ASN A 63 19.10 -29.20 11.06
C ASN A 63 18.75 -29.22 12.57
N ARG A 64 17.53 -29.70 12.90
CA ARG A 64 16.98 -29.73 14.27
C ARG A 64 17.04 -28.37 14.99
N ASN A 65 17.15 -27.28 14.23
CA ASN A 65 17.28 -25.93 14.75
C ASN A 65 15.90 -25.28 14.86
N GLN A 66 15.37 -25.20 16.07
CA GLN A 66 14.05 -24.63 16.32
C GLN A 66 13.91 -23.19 15.82
N ASN A 67 14.99 -22.41 15.84
CA ASN A 67 14.98 -21.03 15.36
C ASN A 67 14.70 -20.95 13.85
N ALA A 68 15.04 -21.97 13.06
CA ALA A 68 14.78 -22.00 11.63
C ALA A 68 13.28 -22.15 11.31
N CYS A 69 12.61 -23.12 11.92
CA CYS A 69 11.17 -23.29 11.75
C CYS A 69 10.40 -22.12 12.36
N ASN A 70 10.79 -21.64 13.54
CA ASN A 70 10.18 -20.46 14.17
C ASN A 70 10.32 -19.22 13.28
N TYR A 71 11.49 -19.03 12.64
CA TYR A 71 11.70 -17.95 11.68
C TYR A 71 10.74 -18.06 10.50
N ALA A 72 10.67 -19.21 9.83
CA ALA A 72 9.82 -19.41 8.66
C ALA A 72 8.34 -19.21 8.99
N VAL A 73 7.87 -19.76 10.11
CA VAL A 73 6.48 -19.63 10.57
C VAL A 73 6.17 -18.18 10.93
N SER A 74 6.99 -17.54 11.75
CA SER A 74 6.72 -16.19 12.25
C SER A 74 6.81 -15.15 11.13
N MET A 75 7.90 -15.15 10.35
CA MET A 75 8.08 -14.20 9.26
C MET A 75 7.09 -14.43 8.12
N GLY A 76 6.80 -15.69 7.78
CA GLY A 76 5.77 -16.00 6.79
C GLY A 76 4.38 -15.54 7.23
N SER A 77 4.01 -15.73 8.50
CA SER A 77 2.74 -15.24 9.06
C SER A 77 2.65 -13.72 9.06
N LEU A 78 3.72 -13.02 9.46
CA LEU A 78 3.79 -11.56 9.43
C LEU A 78 3.70 -11.00 8.00
N ALA A 79 4.39 -11.64 7.04
CA ALA A 79 4.31 -11.26 5.64
C ALA A 79 2.91 -11.47 5.05
N PHE A 80 2.24 -12.57 5.43
CA PHE A 80 0.86 -12.86 5.05
C PHE A 80 -0.10 -11.77 5.55
N LEU A 81 -0.02 -11.40 6.82
CA LEU A 81 -0.84 -10.33 7.41
C LEU A 81 -0.51 -8.96 6.81
N SER A 82 0.77 -8.69 6.55
CA SER A 82 1.21 -7.47 5.87
C SER A 82 0.59 -7.39 4.47
N CYS A 83 0.65 -8.47 3.69
CA CYS A 83 0.01 -8.51 2.36
C CYS A 83 -1.51 -8.28 2.44
N MET A 84 -2.21 -8.93 3.38
CA MET A 84 -3.64 -8.72 3.61
C MET A 84 -3.96 -7.25 3.89
N ALA A 85 -3.21 -6.61 4.79
CA ALA A 85 -3.41 -5.19 5.13
C ALA A 85 -3.18 -4.28 3.92
N PHE A 86 -2.15 -4.54 3.13
CA PHE A 86 -1.89 -3.75 1.93
C PHE A 86 -2.86 -4.03 0.78
N LEU A 87 -3.39 -5.25 0.64
CA LEU A 87 -4.48 -5.55 -0.30
C LEU A 87 -5.75 -4.78 0.06
N ALA A 88 -6.09 -4.72 1.35
CA ALA A 88 -7.18 -3.89 1.82
C ALA A 88 -6.89 -2.41 1.52
N LEU A 89 -5.68 -1.93 1.80
CA LEU A 89 -5.27 -0.56 1.48
C LEU A 89 -5.39 -0.27 -0.02
N ASP A 90 -5.00 -1.20 -0.90
CA ASP A 90 -5.15 -1.05 -2.35
C ASP A 90 -6.63 -0.96 -2.77
N ALA A 91 -7.52 -1.72 -2.12
CA ALA A 91 -8.96 -1.64 -2.36
C ALA A 91 -9.59 -0.31 -1.87
N TYR A 92 -9.10 0.24 -0.75
CA TYR A 92 -9.55 1.53 -0.22
C TYR A 92 -8.86 2.74 -0.86
N PHE A 93 -7.72 2.55 -1.54
CA PHE A 93 -6.90 3.63 -2.08
C PHE A 93 -7.70 4.63 -2.96
N PRO A 94 -8.62 4.19 -3.86
CA PRO A 94 -9.42 5.12 -4.67
C PRO A 94 -10.32 6.06 -3.85
N GLN A 95 -10.71 5.65 -2.64
CA GLN A 95 -11.61 6.40 -1.76
C GLN A 95 -10.89 7.49 -0.95
N ILE A 96 -9.55 7.43 -0.86
CA ILE A 96 -8.75 8.42 -0.12
C ILE A 96 -8.82 9.76 -0.86
N SER A 97 -9.36 10.81 -0.26
CA SER A 97 -9.43 12.15 -0.86
C SER A 97 -8.16 12.99 -0.63
N SER A 98 -7.42 12.70 0.45
CA SER A 98 -6.24 13.47 0.85
C SER A 98 -4.98 13.04 0.09
N VAL A 99 -4.37 13.98 -0.64
CA VAL A 99 -3.09 13.78 -1.33
C VAL A 99 -1.97 13.39 -0.35
N LYS A 100 -1.97 13.97 0.86
CA LYS A 100 -1.00 13.67 1.91
C LYS A 100 -1.10 12.21 2.37
N GLU A 101 -2.32 11.71 2.54
CA GLU A 101 -2.55 10.32 2.96
C GLU A 101 -2.19 9.33 1.86
N ARG A 102 -2.57 9.61 0.60
CA ARG A 102 -2.16 8.79 -0.54
C ARG A 102 -0.63 8.74 -0.66
N LYS A 103 0.07 9.86 -0.50
CA LYS A 103 1.55 9.92 -0.52
C LYS A 103 2.16 9.06 0.59
N ARG A 104 1.64 9.16 1.82
CA ARG A 104 2.11 8.35 2.96
C ARG A 104 1.86 6.87 2.74
N ALA A 105 0.69 6.50 2.20
CA ALA A 105 0.34 5.13 1.88
C ALA A 105 1.30 4.53 0.84
N VAL A 106 1.58 5.24 -0.26
CA VAL A 106 2.53 4.76 -1.28
C VAL A 106 3.95 4.69 -0.73
N LEU A 107 4.39 5.64 0.11
CA LEU A 107 5.72 5.59 0.72
C LEU A 107 5.87 4.43 1.72
N ALA A 108 4.82 4.16 2.51
CA ALA A 108 4.76 3.00 3.38
C ALA A 108 4.87 1.71 2.58
N ASP A 109 4.19 1.64 1.43
CA ASP A 109 4.27 0.50 0.52
C ASP A 109 5.70 0.26 0.00
N VAL A 110 6.36 1.32 -0.49
CA VAL A 110 7.76 1.24 -0.94
C VAL A 110 8.66 0.70 0.18
N GLY A 111 8.55 1.28 1.38
CA GLY A 111 9.37 0.91 2.53
C GLY A 111 9.13 -0.54 2.98
N THR A 112 7.86 -0.93 3.14
CA THR A 112 7.50 -2.29 3.53
C THR A 112 7.91 -3.31 2.48
N SER A 113 7.75 -2.99 1.19
CA SER A 113 8.13 -3.90 0.11
C SER A 113 9.65 -4.11 0.03
N ALA A 114 10.44 -3.04 0.19
CA ALA A 114 11.89 -3.15 0.26
C ALA A 114 12.36 -3.94 1.49
N PHE A 115 11.73 -3.69 2.66
CA PHE A 115 12.02 -4.42 3.89
C PHE A 115 11.77 -5.92 3.73
N TRP A 116 10.60 -6.31 3.21
CA TRP A 116 10.28 -7.73 3.02
C TRP A 116 11.19 -8.41 2.00
N SER A 117 11.58 -7.73 0.91
CA SER A 117 12.54 -8.29 -0.04
C SER A 117 13.87 -8.63 0.66
N PHE A 118 14.39 -7.75 1.51
CA PHE A 118 15.60 -8.00 2.29
C PHE A 118 15.41 -9.14 3.31
N VAL A 119 14.30 -9.16 4.05
CA VAL A 119 13.98 -10.23 5.00
C VAL A 119 13.94 -11.59 4.29
N TRP A 120 13.29 -11.69 3.13
CA TRP A 120 13.24 -12.94 2.37
C TRP A 120 14.61 -13.36 1.82
N PHE A 121 15.48 -12.40 1.47
CA PHE A 121 16.85 -12.72 1.07
C PHE A 121 17.63 -13.36 2.22
N VAL A 122 17.60 -12.73 3.40
CA VAL A 122 18.25 -13.28 4.61
C VAL A 122 17.64 -14.63 4.99
N GLY A 123 16.31 -14.74 4.93
CA GLY A 123 15.57 -15.95 5.23
C GLY A 123 15.90 -17.10 4.31
N PHE A 124 15.96 -16.84 3.00
CA PHE A 124 16.38 -17.82 2.01
C PHE A 124 17.78 -18.35 2.33
N CYS A 125 18.76 -17.45 2.53
CA CYS A 125 20.13 -17.84 2.86
C CYS A 125 20.18 -18.66 4.16
N PHE A 126 19.44 -18.25 5.18
CA PHE A 126 19.39 -18.93 6.47
C PHE A 126 18.78 -20.34 6.35
N LEU A 127 17.58 -20.46 5.76
CA LEU A 127 16.89 -21.74 5.60
C LEU A 127 17.65 -22.69 4.69
N ALA A 128 18.21 -22.20 3.57
CA ALA A 128 19.01 -23.00 2.66
C ALA A 128 20.27 -23.53 3.35
N ASN A 129 20.97 -22.70 4.13
CA ASN A 129 22.13 -23.13 4.90
C ASN A 129 21.75 -24.20 5.94
N GLN A 130 20.69 -23.97 6.73
CA GLN A 130 20.23 -24.95 7.72
C GLN A 130 19.74 -26.25 7.08
N TRP A 131 19.18 -26.20 5.88
CA TRP A 131 18.83 -27.40 5.13
C TRP A 131 20.06 -28.14 4.60
N GLN A 132 21.06 -27.41 4.09
CA GLN A 132 22.29 -27.98 3.55
C GLN A 132 23.11 -28.72 4.61
N VAL A 133 23.14 -28.22 5.85
CA VAL A 133 23.87 -28.87 6.96
C VAL A 133 23.05 -29.93 7.70
N ALA A 134 21.77 -30.11 7.35
CA ALA A 134 20.92 -31.11 7.98
C ALA A 134 21.40 -32.52 7.64
N LYS A 135 21.51 -33.38 8.66
CA LYS A 135 22.02 -34.75 8.47
C LYS A 135 20.90 -35.70 8.05
N PRO A 136 21.14 -36.61 7.09
CA PRO A 136 20.16 -37.64 6.72
C PRO A 136 19.76 -38.53 7.90
N GLU A 137 20.66 -38.74 8.85
CA GLU A 137 20.42 -39.50 10.10
C GLU A 137 19.39 -38.84 11.02
N ASP A 138 19.21 -37.52 10.91
CA ASP A 138 18.21 -36.77 11.69
C ASP A 138 16.80 -36.99 11.14
N ASN A 139 16.67 -37.45 9.89
CA ASN A 139 15.39 -37.69 9.22
C ASN A 139 15.45 -38.90 8.27
N PRO A 140 15.57 -40.13 8.82
CA PRO A 140 15.74 -41.34 8.00
C PRO A 140 14.52 -41.64 7.13
N LEU A 141 13.32 -41.19 7.54
CA LEU A 141 12.07 -41.37 6.79
C LEU A 141 11.86 -40.30 5.70
N ARG A 142 12.75 -39.30 5.59
CA ARG A 142 12.66 -38.17 4.66
C ARG A 142 11.32 -37.40 4.75
N SER A 143 10.68 -37.44 5.91
CA SER A 143 9.42 -36.73 6.17
C SER A 143 9.64 -35.22 6.19
N GLY A 144 8.67 -34.42 5.75
CA GLY A 144 8.79 -32.95 5.76
C GLY A 144 9.87 -32.36 4.82
N GLY A 145 10.56 -33.20 4.03
CA GLY A 145 11.58 -32.74 3.08
C GLY A 145 10.99 -31.88 1.96
N ASP A 146 9.81 -32.23 1.47
CA ASP A 146 9.10 -31.44 0.46
C ASP A 146 8.62 -30.10 1.02
N ALA A 147 8.15 -30.08 2.28
CA ALA A 147 7.81 -28.85 2.99
C ALA A 147 9.02 -27.92 3.16
N ALA A 148 10.19 -28.46 3.56
CA ALA A 148 11.43 -27.68 3.66
C ALA A 148 11.86 -27.09 2.31
N ARG A 149 11.82 -27.90 1.24
CA ARG A 149 12.18 -27.48 -0.13
C ARG A 149 11.21 -26.44 -0.66
N ALA A 150 9.92 -26.59 -0.41
CA ALA A 150 8.90 -25.60 -0.74
C ALA A 150 9.21 -24.27 -0.02
N ALA A 151 9.39 -24.29 1.29
CA ALA A 151 9.68 -23.09 2.06
C ALA A 151 10.93 -22.34 1.56
N ILE A 152 12.02 -23.05 1.23
CA ILE A 152 13.22 -22.45 0.64
C ILE A 152 12.92 -21.83 -0.73
N THR A 153 12.25 -22.59 -1.61
CA THR A 153 11.96 -22.18 -2.99
C THR A 153 11.07 -20.94 -3.03
N PHE A 154 10.00 -20.93 -2.24
CA PHE A 154 9.09 -19.79 -2.17
C PHE A 154 9.70 -18.60 -1.44
N SER A 155 10.61 -18.80 -0.48
CA SER A 155 11.40 -17.70 0.10
C SER A 155 12.29 -17.04 -0.95
N PHE A 156 12.96 -17.82 -1.81
CA PHE A 156 13.77 -17.29 -2.91
C PHE A 156 12.94 -16.47 -3.91
N PHE A 157 11.81 -17.01 -4.37
CA PHE A 157 10.96 -16.28 -5.32
C PHE A 157 10.32 -15.04 -4.70
N SER A 158 10.03 -15.05 -3.39
CA SER A 158 9.51 -13.89 -2.67
C SER A 158 10.45 -12.69 -2.72
N ILE A 159 11.77 -12.90 -2.79
CA ILE A 159 12.74 -11.79 -2.93
C ILE A 159 12.39 -10.90 -4.12
N PHE A 160 12.12 -11.53 -5.27
CA PHE A 160 11.85 -10.84 -6.52
C PHE A 160 10.46 -10.22 -6.53
N THR A 161 9.44 -10.91 -6.02
CA THR A 161 8.08 -10.35 -6.01
C THR A 161 8.01 -9.08 -5.17
N TRP A 162 8.58 -9.09 -3.97
CA TRP A 162 8.66 -7.92 -3.10
C TRP A 162 9.56 -6.81 -3.68
N ALA A 163 10.68 -7.16 -4.33
CA ALA A 163 11.54 -6.17 -5.00
C ALA A 163 10.82 -5.49 -6.17
N VAL A 164 10.10 -6.24 -7.00
CA VAL A 164 9.31 -5.68 -8.11
C VAL A 164 8.18 -4.81 -7.56
N GLN A 165 7.49 -5.23 -6.49
CA GLN A 165 6.49 -4.40 -5.83
C GLN A 165 7.07 -3.07 -5.34
N ALA A 166 8.25 -3.08 -4.70
CA ALA A 166 8.92 -1.86 -4.27
C ALA A 166 9.22 -0.92 -5.45
N VAL A 167 9.69 -1.45 -6.57
CA VAL A 167 9.96 -0.67 -7.80
C VAL A 167 8.66 -0.09 -8.37
N LEU A 168 7.58 -0.87 -8.46
CA LEU A 168 6.30 -0.41 -8.97
C LEU A 168 5.68 0.65 -8.07
N ALA A 169 5.70 0.45 -6.75
CA ALA A 169 5.25 1.44 -5.77
C ALA A 169 6.08 2.73 -5.86
N PHE A 170 7.39 2.63 -6.09
CA PHE A 170 8.25 3.79 -6.26
C PHE A 170 7.98 4.54 -7.56
N ARG A 171 7.69 3.83 -8.66
CA ARG A 171 7.23 4.45 -9.91
C ARG A 171 5.91 5.18 -9.72
N ARG A 172 4.95 4.58 -9.01
CA ARG A 172 3.67 5.21 -8.64
C ARG A 172 3.89 6.47 -7.79
N TYR A 173 4.82 6.43 -6.84
CA TYR A 173 5.19 7.59 -6.04
C TYR A 173 5.70 8.73 -6.91
N LYS A 174 6.64 8.46 -7.84
CA LYS A 174 7.19 9.46 -8.75
C LYS A 174 6.13 10.09 -9.64
N LEU A 175 5.38 9.27 -10.38
CA LEU A 175 4.30 9.74 -11.26
C LEU A 175 3.28 10.60 -10.51
N GLY A 176 3.01 10.22 -9.27
CA GLY A 176 2.16 11.01 -8.41
C GLY A 176 2.78 12.35 -8.02
N VAL A 177 4.01 12.38 -7.51
CA VAL A 177 4.69 13.64 -7.15
C VAL A 177 4.73 14.59 -8.34
N ASP A 178 5.06 14.07 -9.53
CA ASP A 178 5.08 14.85 -10.76
C ASP A 178 3.70 15.46 -11.05
N SER A 179 2.61 14.67 -10.93
CA SER A 179 1.25 15.18 -11.16
C SER A 179 0.81 16.28 -10.19
N VAL A 180 1.26 16.23 -8.93
CA VAL A 180 0.96 17.28 -7.94
C VAL A 180 1.71 18.56 -8.27
N LEU A 181 2.98 18.44 -8.66
CA LEU A 181 3.80 19.58 -9.04
C LEU A 181 3.19 20.35 -10.22
N PHE A 182 2.84 19.65 -11.29
CA PHE A 182 2.19 20.28 -12.46
C PHE A 182 0.80 20.85 -12.16
N SER A 183 0.05 20.24 -11.23
CA SER A 183 -1.25 20.77 -10.81
C SER A 183 -1.12 22.03 -9.95
N GLN A 184 0.00 22.18 -9.23
CA GLN A 184 0.30 23.34 -8.40
C GLN A 184 0.85 24.52 -9.24
N ASP A 185 1.56 24.22 -10.32
CA ASP A 185 2.11 25.21 -11.26
C ASP A 185 1.08 25.70 -12.31
N TYR A 186 -0.04 25.01 -12.47
CA TYR A 186 -1.15 25.47 -13.30
C TYR A 186 -1.96 26.55 -12.55
N ILE A 187 -1.60 27.81 -12.77
CA ILE A 187 -2.48 28.96 -12.48
C ILE A 187 -3.44 29.10 -13.66
N ASP A 188 -4.74 28.99 -13.39
CA ASP A 188 -5.78 29.21 -14.38
C ASP A 188 -5.76 30.69 -14.83
N PRO A 189 -5.44 31.00 -16.10
CA PRO A 189 -5.40 32.38 -16.59
C PRO A 189 -6.77 33.08 -16.58
N SER A 190 -7.85 32.35 -16.32
CA SER A 190 -9.20 32.93 -16.18
C SER A 190 -9.49 33.53 -14.79
N GLN A 191 -8.56 33.41 -13.83
CA GLN A 191 -8.70 34.01 -12.48
C GLN A 191 -8.12 35.43 -12.33
N ASP A 192 -7.74 36.09 -13.43
CA ASP A 192 -7.31 37.51 -13.44
C ASP A 192 -8.47 38.53 -13.29
N ALA A 193 -9.53 38.19 -12.54
CA ALA A 193 -10.63 39.11 -12.31
C ALA A 193 -11.37 38.91 -10.98
N VAL A 194 -10.69 38.83 -9.83
CA VAL A 194 -11.21 39.36 -8.54
C VAL A 194 -10.12 39.34 -7.45
N PRO A 195 -9.77 40.48 -6.83
CA PRO A 195 -8.88 40.49 -5.68
C PRO A 195 -9.68 40.18 -4.40
N TYR A 196 -9.56 38.96 -3.87
CA TYR A 196 -9.96 38.71 -2.49
C TYR A 196 -8.75 38.86 -1.57
N SER A 197 -8.79 39.93 -0.78
CA SER A 197 -7.79 40.35 0.18
C SER A 197 -7.52 39.26 1.23
N SER A 198 -6.25 38.89 1.39
CA SER A 198 -5.75 38.06 2.48
C SER A 198 -5.79 38.83 3.79
N TYR A 199 -6.64 38.41 4.74
CA TYR A 199 -6.60 38.88 6.12
C TYR A 199 -5.36 38.29 6.82
N SER A 200 -4.27 39.05 6.89
CA SER A 200 -3.21 38.87 7.88
C SER A 200 -3.58 39.71 9.11
N GLY A 201 -4.22 39.09 10.10
CA GLY A 201 -4.51 39.70 11.39
C GLY A 201 -3.24 39.76 12.24
N GLY A 202 -2.71 40.97 12.42
CA GLY A 202 -1.62 41.28 13.35
C GLY A 202 -1.72 42.74 13.77
N ASP A 203 -2.03 42.94 15.06
CA ASP A 203 -1.81 44.10 15.91
C ASP A 203 -2.53 45.44 15.62
N ALA A 204 -3.45 45.79 16.52
CA ALA A 204 -3.94 47.14 16.76
C ALA A 204 -2.90 47.93 17.58
N PRO A 205 -2.83 49.28 17.48
CA PRO A 205 -3.78 50.11 18.24
C PRO A 205 -4.21 51.45 17.59
N GLU A 206 -5.23 52.03 18.26
CA GLU A 206 -5.63 53.45 18.32
C GLU A 206 -6.67 54.05 17.34
N SER A 207 -7.73 54.54 18.00
CA SER A 207 -8.93 55.31 17.62
C SER A 207 -8.55 56.79 17.27
N PRO A 208 -9.47 57.75 16.91
CA PRO A 208 -10.92 57.75 17.14
C PRO A 208 -11.84 58.37 16.07
N GLY A 209 -13.13 58.01 16.16
CA GLY A 209 -14.24 58.91 15.84
C GLY A 209 -15.18 58.42 14.75
N GLY A 210 -16.45 58.18 15.12
CA GLY A 210 -17.53 57.99 14.14
C GLY A 210 -18.66 57.11 14.64
N THR A 211 -19.52 57.68 15.47
CA THR A 211 -20.80 57.13 15.94
C THR A 211 -21.81 56.89 14.81
N GLY A 212 -22.57 55.78 14.86
CA GLY A 212 -23.81 55.59 14.08
C GLY A 212 -24.13 54.11 13.89
N PHE A 213 -24.71 53.43 14.89
CA PHE A 213 -26.14 53.06 14.99
C PHE A 213 -26.66 52.10 13.90
N TYR A 214 -27.16 50.97 14.39
CA TYR A 214 -27.84 49.87 13.72
C TYR A 214 -28.97 50.32 12.80
N GLN A 215 -29.12 49.66 11.64
CA GLN A 215 -30.43 49.19 11.20
C GLN A 215 -30.32 47.99 10.26
N GLN A 216 -30.84 46.86 10.75
CA GLN A 216 -31.21 45.68 10.01
C GLN A 216 -32.72 45.80 9.76
N ASP A 217 -33.18 45.83 8.50
CA ASP A 217 -34.44 45.22 8.10
C ASP A 217 -34.67 45.27 6.57
N GLY A 218 -35.42 44.30 6.06
CA GLY A 218 -36.18 44.48 4.81
C GLY A 218 -36.07 43.37 3.78
N ASP A 219 -36.93 42.36 3.91
CA ASP A 219 -37.35 41.42 2.87
C ASP A 219 -37.69 42.08 1.52
N GLY A 220 -37.40 41.37 0.43
CA GLY A 220 -37.78 41.78 -0.93
C GLY A 220 -37.62 40.67 -1.96
N VAL A 221 -38.57 39.73 -1.99
CA VAL A 221 -38.80 38.83 -3.13
C VAL A 221 -39.41 39.63 -4.28
N PHE A 222 -38.79 39.63 -5.46
CA PHE A 222 -39.53 39.70 -6.73
C PHE A 222 -38.74 39.11 -7.92
N ASP A 223 -39.50 38.38 -8.73
CA ASP A 223 -39.18 37.58 -9.91
C ASP A 223 -38.86 38.43 -11.15
N GLY A 224 -38.10 37.88 -12.10
CA GLY A 224 -37.67 38.57 -13.32
C GLY A 224 -36.98 37.66 -14.34
N SER A 225 -37.77 36.82 -15.01
CA SER A 225 -37.37 36.06 -16.21
C SER A 225 -37.01 36.96 -17.41
N ALA A 226 -35.85 36.72 -18.04
CA ALA A 226 -35.53 36.90 -19.48
C ALA A 226 -34.02 36.62 -19.67
N GLY A 227 -33.50 35.94 -20.69
CA GLY A 227 -34.03 35.34 -21.90
C GLY A 227 -32.82 34.79 -22.69
N TYR A 228 -32.99 33.64 -23.34
CA TYR A 228 -32.01 33.03 -24.23
C TYR A 228 -31.75 33.92 -25.46
N GLN A 229 -30.48 34.13 -25.85
CA GLN A 229 -30.13 34.50 -27.22
C GLN A 229 -29.08 33.52 -27.79
N ARG A 230 -29.54 32.81 -28.82
CA ARG A 230 -28.78 32.04 -29.81
C ARG A 230 -28.56 32.96 -31.01
N GLN A 231 -27.33 33.06 -31.51
CA GLN A 231 -27.08 33.68 -32.82
C GLN A 231 -26.05 32.83 -33.57
N GLU A 232 -26.57 32.08 -34.54
CA GLU A 232 -25.82 31.49 -35.66
C GLU A 232 -25.83 32.49 -36.80
N HIS A 233 -24.67 32.75 -37.40
CA HIS A 233 -24.43 32.86 -38.85
C HIS A 233 -22.94 32.62 -39.10
#